data_AF-A0A314WA86-F1
#
_entry.id   AF-A0A314WA86-F1
#
_cell.length_a   1.000
_cell.length_b   1.000
_cell.length_c   1.000
_cell.angle_alpha   90.00
_cell.angle_beta   90.00
_cell.angle_gamma   90.00
#
_symmetry.space_group_name_H-M   'P 1'
#
loop_
_entity.id
_entity.type
_entity.pdbx_description
1 polymer ?
#
loop_
_entity_poly.entity_id
_entity_poly.type
_entity_poly.pdbx_seq_one_letter_code
_entity_poly.pdbx_strand_id
1 'polypeptide(L)'
;MINSQQEITLKKLDWIPLPNINKRILCISHCPGKTGSIQKEEKISDDLRILKKNSVQTIVSLLASEEIEQLGLNGLFSLIEKYEFEHIHFPIKDRSIPENKSDLEKIVLYLVKKISTGNVVHIHCNAGLGRSGLLAALICKSMNVSLDPIEYVRNFRKGSIETKDQEEMIKSLFN
;
A
#
# COMPACT_ATOMS: atom_id res chain seq x y z
N MET A 1 -4.35 3.03 27.96
CA MET A 1 -2.96 3.50 27.83
C MET A 1 -2.28 2.62 26.80
N ILE A 2 -1.93 3.17 25.64
CA ILE A 2 -1.32 2.42 24.54
C ILE A 2 0.16 2.27 24.88
N ASN A 3 0.68 1.05 24.84
CA ASN A 3 2.03 0.73 25.32
C ASN A 3 3.08 1.36 24.38
N SER A 4 4.22 1.83 24.89
CA SER A 4 5.25 2.55 24.11
C SER A 4 5.79 1.76 22.90
N GLN A 5 5.75 0.42 22.95
CA GLN A 5 6.05 -0.45 21.82
C GLN A 5 4.98 -0.43 20.71
N GLN A 6 3.69 -0.26 21.04
CA GLN A 6 2.63 -0.06 20.04
C GLN A 6 2.79 1.29 19.33
N GLU A 7 3.26 2.34 20.04
CA GLU A 7 3.54 3.66 19.46
C GLU A 7 4.73 3.63 18.47
N ILE A 8 5.80 2.89 18.78
CA ILE A 8 6.95 2.72 17.88
C ILE A 8 6.56 1.89 16.65
N THR A 9 5.69 0.89 16.83
CA THR A 9 5.19 0.04 15.73
C THR A 9 4.24 0.80 14.80
N LEU A 10 3.46 1.74 15.34
CA LEU A 10 2.58 2.62 14.57
C LEU A 10 3.34 3.67 13.74
N LYS A 11 4.56 4.06 14.14
CA LYS A 11 5.38 5.01 13.38
C LYS A 11 5.91 4.49 12.03
N LYS A 12 5.70 3.21 11.70
CA LYS A 12 6.17 2.60 10.44
C LYS A 12 5.13 2.55 9.33
N LEU A 13 3.84 2.69 9.67
CA LEU A 13 2.73 2.57 8.72
C LEU A 13 1.99 3.90 8.67
N ASP A 14 1.89 4.46 7.47
CA ASP A 14 1.13 5.67 7.23
C ASP A 14 -0.31 5.27 6.92
N TRP A 15 -1.19 5.49 7.89
CA TRP A 15 -2.61 5.17 7.76
C TRP A 15 -3.32 6.25 6.96
N ILE A 16 -4.09 5.85 5.95
CA ILE A 16 -4.98 6.72 5.18
C ILE A 16 -6.40 6.50 5.71
N PRO A 17 -6.94 7.42 6.54
CA PRO A 17 -8.24 7.20 7.16
C PRO A 17 -9.35 7.16 6.12
N LEU A 18 -10.32 6.27 6.29
CA LEU A 18 -11.55 6.24 5.49
C LEU A 18 -12.72 6.55 6.44
N PRO A 19 -13.16 7.82 6.57
CA PRO A 19 -14.04 8.29 7.65
C PRO A 19 -15.37 7.53 7.76
N ASN A 20 -15.91 7.10 6.63
CA ASN A 20 -17.20 6.39 6.55
C ASN A 20 -17.11 4.91 6.93
N ILE A 21 -15.91 4.38 7.23
CA ILE A 21 -15.70 2.97 7.58
C ILE A 21 -14.88 2.86 8.86
N ASN A 22 -13.57 3.13 8.78
CA ASN A 22 -12.65 3.03 9.89
C ASN A 22 -11.34 3.77 9.56
N LYS A 23 -10.76 4.44 10.55
CA LYS A 23 -9.49 5.17 10.42
C LYS A 23 -8.26 4.26 10.27
N ARG A 24 -8.40 2.95 10.50
CA ARG A 24 -7.30 1.97 10.49
C ARG A 24 -7.55 0.79 9.55
N ILE A 25 -8.00 1.09 8.34
CA ILE A 25 -8.32 0.05 7.34
C ILE A 25 -7.45 0.08 6.09
N LEU A 26 -6.82 1.22 5.80
CA LEU A 26 -5.92 1.39 4.67
C LEU A 26 -4.60 1.98 5.17
N CYS A 27 -3.49 1.31 4.89
CA CYS A 27 -2.16 1.80 5.23
C CYS A 27 -1.16 1.65 4.08
N ILE A 28 -0.20 2.57 4.05
CA ILE A 28 0.91 2.62 3.11
C ILE A 28 2.22 2.54 3.89
N SER A 29 3.23 1.86 3.34
CA SER A 29 4.59 1.95 3.86
C SER A 29 5.64 1.60 2.80
N HIS A 30 6.91 1.67 3.18
CA HIS A 30 8.02 1.10 2.41
C HIS A 30 7.82 -0.41 2.19
N CYS A 31 8.48 -0.96 1.17
CA CYS A 31 8.49 -2.40 0.96
C CYS A 31 9.01 -3.15 2.21
N PRO A 32 8.31 -4.19 2.70
CA PRO A 32 8.80 -5.05 3.77
C PRO A 32 10.19 -5.61 3.45
N GLY A 33 11.11 -5.59 4.41
CA GLY A 33 12.48 -6.08 4.20
C GLY A 33 13.46 -5.09 3.57
N LYS A 34 12.99 -3.97 3.00
CA LYS A 34 13.84 -3.00 2.28
C LYS A 34 15.01 -2.45 3.10
N THR A 35 14.84 -2.34 4.42
CA THR A 35 15.86 -1.78 5.33
C THR A 35 16.87 -2.82 5.82
N GLY A 36 16.75 -4.10 5.44
CA GLY A 36 17.69 -5.15 5.82
C GLY A 36 18.90 -5.19 4.89
N SER A 37 20.11 -5.02 5.44
CA SER A 37 21.36 -5.05 4.65
C SER A 37 21.97 -6.45 4.53
N ILE A 38 21.86 -7.29 5.58
CA ILE A 38 22.52 -8.62 5.64
C ILE A 38 21.48 -9.75 5.80
N GLN A 39 20.40 -9.53 6.55
CA GLN A 39 19.37 -10.54 6.85
C GLN A 39 17.99 -10.08 6.33
N LYS A 40 17.81 -10.06 5.00
CA LYS A 40 16.57 -9.56 4.38
C LYS A 40 15.34 -10.37 4.78
N GLU A 41 15.43 -11.70 4.79
CA GLU A 41 14.28 -12.56 5.14
C GLU A 41 13.82 -12.41 6.59
N GLU A 42 14.77 -12.26 7.53
CA GLU A 42 14.45 -11.94 8.93
C GLU A 42 13.74 -10.58 9.02
N LYS A 43 14.26 -9.59 8.27
CA LYS A 43 13.63 -8.27 8.25
C LYS A 43 12.24 -8.27 7.63
N ILE A 44 12.05 -9.00 6.53
CA ILE A 44 10.73 -9.22 5.91
C ILE A 44 9.80 -9.84 6.96
N SER A 45 10.24 -10.90 7.63
CA SER A 45 9.46 -11.57 8.67
C SER A 45 9.04 -10.63 9.81
N ASP A 46 9.94 -9.77 10.27
CA ASP A 46 9.62 -8.78 11.31
C ASP A 46 8.61 -7.72 10.83
N ASP A 47 8.78 -7.22 9.60
CA ASP A 47 7.83 -6.28 9.02
C ASP A 47 6.46 -6.94 8.80
N LEU A 48 6.41 -8.21 8.37
CA LEU A 48 5.16 -8.98 8.25
C LEU A 48 4.49 -9.23 9.61
N ARG A 49 5.26 -9.50 10.67
CA ARG A 49 4.72 -9.59 12.04
C ARG A 49 4.10 -8.28 12.49
N ILE A 50 4.68 -7.15 12.12
CA ILE A 50 4.11 -5.82 12.38
C ILE A 50 2.77 -5.67 11.65
N LEU A 51 2.67 -6.07 10.38
CA LEU A 51 1.42 -6.04 9.63
C LEU A 51 0.34 -6.91 10.29
N LYS A 52 0.67 -8.14 10.72
CA LYS A 52 -0.28 -9.01 11.46
C LYS A 52 -0.75 -8.39 12.76
N LYS A 53 0.16 -7.78 13.54
CA LYS A 53 -0.19 -7.08 14.80
C LYS A 53 -1.15 -5.91 14.56
N ASN A 54 -1.15 -5.34 13.37
CA ASN A 54 -2.09 -4.28 12.95
C ASN A 54 -3.31 -4.83 12.20
N SER A 55 -3.59 -6.13 12.32
CA SER A 55 -4.75 -6.81 11.73
C SER A 55 -4.84 -6.73 10.20
N VAL A 56 -3.71 -6.43 9.52
CA VAL A 56 -3.62 -6.47 8.06
C VAL A 56 -3.96 -7.88 7.58
N GLN A 57 -4.82 -7.94 6.57
CA GLN A 57 -5.26 -9.20 5.96
C GLN A 57 -4.83 -9.27 4.50
N THR A 58 -4.89 -8.16 3.76
CA THR A 58 -4.51 -8.09 2.35
C THR A 58 -3.27 -7.21 2.17
N ILE A 59 -2.27 -7.71 1.45
CA ILE A 59 -1.06 -6.98 1.06
C ILE A 59 -1.06 -6.80 -0.46
N VAL A 60 -0.90 -5.55 -0.90
CA VAL A 60 -0.76 -5.19 -2.31
C VAL A 60 0.68 -4.78 -2.60
N SER A 61 1.36 -5.58 -3.43
CA SER A 61 2.72 -5.32 -3.87
C SER A 61 2.73 -4.71 -5.26
N LEU A 62 3.29 -3.50 -5.39
CA LEU A 62 3.36 -2.75 -6.65
C LEU A 62 4.75 -2.76 -7.31
N LEU A 63 5.71 -3.51 -6.76
CA LEU A 63 7.06 -3.62 -7.33
C LEU A 63 7.03 -4.44 -8.63
N ALA A 64 7.78 -3.98 -9.63
CA ALA A 64 8.11 -4.78 -10.79
C ALA A 64 9.05 -5.93 -10.40
N SER A 65 9.04 -7.02 -11.17
CA SER A 65 9.84 -8.22 -10.87
C SER A 65 11.35 -7.92 -10.81
N GLU A 66 11.83 -7.03 -11.69
CA GLU A 66 13.22 -6.60 -11.74
C GLU A 66 13.60 -5.82 -10.47
N GLU A 67 12.68 -5.03 -9.91
CA GLU A 67 12.92 -4.33 -8.64
C GLU A 67 13.04 -5.30 -7.47
N ILE A 68 12.25 -6.38 -7.46
CA ILE A 68 12.30 -7.41 -6.41
C ILE A 68 13.67 -8.07 -6.39
N GLU A 69 14.18 -8.45 -7.57
CA GLU A 69 15.50 -9.07 -7.72
C GLU A 69 16.62 -8.10 -7.32
N GLN A 70 16.59 -6.86 -7.83
CA GLN A 70 17.58 -5.82 -7.49
C GLN A 70 17.59 -5.51 -5.98
N LEU A 71 16.42 -5.55 -5.35
CA LEU A 71 16.28 -5.37 -3.91
C LEU A 71 16.54 -6.65 -3.12
N GLY A 72 16.90 -7.78 -3.76
CA GLY A 72 17.16 -9.06 -3.10
C GLY A 72 15.99 -9.56 -2.25
N LEU A 73 14.75 -9.29 -2.69
CA LEU A 73 13.51 -9.60 -1.98
C LEU A 73 12.82 -10.87 -2.53
N ASN A 74 13.60 -11.79 -3.10
CA ASN A 74 13.08 -13.00 -3.74
C ASN A 74 12.22 -13.87 -2.79
N GLY A 75 12.50 -13.84 -1.49
CA GLY A 75 11.69 -14.54 -0.47
C GLY A 75 10.41 -13.80 -0.03
N LEU A 76 10.16 -12.56 -0.49
CA LEU A 76 9.06 -11.73 0.00
C LEU A 76 7.70 -12.39 -0.19
N PHE A 77 7.40 -12.86 -1.40
CA PHE A 77 6.07 -13.42 -1.72
C PHE A 77 5.82 -14.73 -0.99
N SER A 78 6.83 -15.61 -0.94
CA SER A 78 6.76 -16.85 -0.16
C SER A 78 6.53 -16.57 1.32
N LEU A 79 7.16 -15.54 1.89
CA LEU A 79 6.92 -15.14 3.27
C LEU A 79 5.52 -14.53 3.45
N ILE A 80 5.03 -13.71 2.53
CA ILE A 80 3.65 -13.17 2.60
C ILE A 80 2.64 -14.32 2.65
N GLU A 81 2.78 -15.32 1.78
CA GLU A 81 1.93 -16.52 1.76
C GLU A 81 2.07 -17.34 3.05
N LYS A 82 3.30 -17.56 3.53
CA LYS A 82 3.57 -18.29 4.78
C LYS A 82 2.93 -17.64 6.00
N TYR A 83 2.82 -16.31 6.01
CA TYR A 83 2.12 -15.58 7.06
C TYR A 83 0.61 -15.49 6.80
N GLU A 84 0.06 -16.19 5.80
CA GLU A 84 -1.38 -16.25 5.53
C GLU A 84 -2.00 -14.87 5.31
N PHE A 85 -1.31 -14.01 4.55
CA PHE A 85 -1.93 -12.82 3.98
C PHE A 85 -2.54 -13.16 2.63
N GLU A 86 -3.67 -12.51 2.32
CA GLU A 86 -4.09 -12.41 0.93
C GLU A 86 -3.09 -11.51 0.19
N HIS A 87 -2.43 -12.05 -0.83
CA HIS A 87 -1.43 -11.32 -1.60
C HIS A 87 -1.98 -10.92 -2.97
N ILE A 88 -1.82 -9.65 -3.31
CA ILE A 88 -2.10 -9.13 -4.65
C ILE A 88 -0.82 -8.52 -5.19
N HIS A 89 -0.23 -9.16 -6.21
CA HIS A 89 0.89 -8.59 -6.96
C HIS A 89 0.36 -7.87 -8.19
N PHE A 90 0.50 -6.54 -8.23
CA PHE A 90 0.09 -5.70 -9.34
C PHE A 90 1.27 -4.79 -9.74
N PRO A 91 2.23 -5.30 -10.53
CA PRO A 91 3.48 -4.60 -10.79
C PRO A 91 3.23 -3.30 -11.57
N ILE A 92 3.85 -2.22 -11.12
CA ILE A 92 3.86 -0.92 -11.80
C ILE A 92 5.30 -0.46 -11.89
N LYS A 93 5.78 -0.14 -13.10
CA LYS A 93 7.13 0.39 -13.33
C LYS A 93 7.39 1.62 -12.45
N ASP A 94 8.62 1.73 -11.94
CA ASP A 94 8.96 2.81 -11.01
C ASP A 94 8.68 4.20 -11.59
N ARG A 95 8.14 5.07 -10.74
CA ARG A 95 7.67 6.43 -11.07
C ARG A 95 6.67 6.52 -12.24
N SER A 96 6.06 5.41 -12.65
CA SER A 96 5.10 5.34 -13.76
C SER A 96 3.66 5.17 -13.26
N ILE A 97 2.77 5.03 -14.23
CA ILE A 97 1.39 4.56 -14.12
C ILE A 97 1.26 3.13 -14.69
N PRO A 98 0.23 2.35 -14.32
CA PRO A 98 -0.10 1.09 -14.98
C PRO A 98 -0.42 1.29 -16.46
N GLU A 99 -0.03 0.32 -17.29
CA GLU A 99 -0.28 0.37 -18.74
C GLU A 99 -1.77 0.21 -19.07
N ASN A 100 -2.47 -0.64 -18.32
CA ASN A 100 -3.89 -0.90 -18.51
C ASN A 100 -4.75 -0.22 -17.45
N LYS A 101 -5.51 0.80 -17.86
CA LYS A 101 -6.46 1.51 -17.00
C LYS A 101 -7.58 0.61 -16.47
N SER A 102 -8.10 -0.32 -17.28
CA SER A 102 -9.18 -1.21 -16.86
C SER A 102 -8.74 -2.16 -15.76
N ASP A 103 -7.50 -2.66 -15.82
CA ASP A 103 -6.99 -3.53 -14.76
C ASP A 103 -6.75 -2.76 -13.46
N LEU A 104 -6.32 -1.49 -13.56
CA LEU A 104 -6.25 -0.59 -12.41
C LEU A 104 -7.63 -0.32 -11.79
N GLU A 105 -8.66 -0.10 -12.61
CA GLU A 105 -10.03 0.06 -12.11
C GLU A 105 -10.53 -1.21 -11.41
N LYS A 106 -10.30 -2.39 -12.00
CA LYS A 106 -10.69 -3.68 -11.40
C LYS A 106 -10.05 -3.90 -10.04
N ILE A 107 -8.74 -3.66 -9.90
CA ILE A 107 -8.06 -3.82 -8.61
C ILE A 107 -8.56 -2.81 -7.58
N VAL A 108 -8.82 -1.55 -7.97
CA VAL A 108 -9.40 -0.55 -7.07
C VAL A 108 -10.77 -1.01 -6.57
N LEU A 109 -11.68 -1.40 -7.47
CA LEU A 109 -13.02 -1.87 -7.08
C LEU A 109 -12.97 -3.13 -6.21
N TYR A 110 -12.03 -4.04 -6.49
CA TYR A 110 -11.79 -5.23 -5.66
C TYR A 110 -11.39 -4.84 -4.23
N LEU A 111 -10.40 -3.95 -4.09
CA LEU A 111 -9.92 -3.48 -2.79
C LEU A 111 -11.00 -2.68 -2.05
N VAL A 112 -11.77 -1.83 -2.73
CA VAL A 112 -12.91 -1.10 -2.15
C VAL A 112 -13.93 -2.06 -1.57
N LYS A 113 -14.26 -3.15 -2.27
CA LYS A 113 -15.17 -4.18 -1.76
C LYS A 113 -14.62 -4.84 -0.49
N LYS A 114 -13.34 -5.20 -0.46
CA LYS A 114 -12.67 -5.79 0.72
C LYS A 114 -12.66 -4.84 1.91
N ILE A 115 -12.28 -3.59 1.69
CA ILE A 115 -12.28 -2.53 2.71
C ILE A 115 -13.70 -2.33 3.25
N SER A 116 -14.72 -2.33 2.38
CA SER A 116 -16.12 -2.18 2.80
C SER A 116 -16.61 -3.33 3.69
N THR A 117 -15.97 -4.50 3.63
CA THR A 117 -16.25 -5.63 4.53
C THR A 117 -15.38 -5.64 5.79
N GLY A 118 -14.61 -4.58 6.06
CA GLY A 118 -13.76 -4.46 7.24
C GLY A 118 -12.35 -5.06 7.09
N ASN A 119 -11.95 -5.47 5.88
CA ASN A 119 -10.61 -6.01 5.64
C ASN A 119 -9.57 -4.88 5.69
N VAL A 120 -8.52 -5.08 6.49
CA VAL A 120 -7.42 -4.11 6.60
C VAL A 120 -6.41 -4.38 5.49
N VAL A 121 -6.24 -3.39 4.61
CA VAL A 121 -5.38 -3.43 3.42
C VAL A 121 -4.09 -2.66 3.65
N HIS A 122 -2.97 -3.29 3.30
CA HIS A 122 -1.66 -2.67 3.20
C HIS A 122 -1.24 -2.55 1.73
N ILE A 123 -0.75 -1.38 1.33
CA ILE A 123 -0.21 -1.13 -0.02
C ILE A 123 1.26 -0.73 0.11
N HIS A 124 2.11 -1.36 -0.70
CA HIS A 124 3.50 -0.93 -0.82
C HIS A 124 3.99 -0.94 -2.27
N CYS A 125 4.94 -0.05 -2.56
CA CYS A 125 5.79 -0.09 -3.74
C CYS A 125 7.24 -0.24 -3.25
N ASN A 126 8.20 0.45 -3.85
CA ASN A 126 9.54 0.53 -3.31
C ASN A 126 9.61 1.41 -2.03
N ALA A 127 9.26 2.70 -2.16
CA ALA A 127 9.35 3.68 -1.06
C ALA A 127 8.00 3.96 -0.34
N GLY A 128 6.89 3.47 -0.87
CA GLY A 128 5.55 3.77 -0.34
C GLY A 128 5.16 5.24 -0.52
N LEU A 129 5.49 5.83 -1.67
CA LEU A 129 5.23 7.25 -1.98
C LEU A 129 4.42 7.39 -3.28
N GLY A 130 5.04 7.22 -4.46
CA GLY A 130 4.35 7.45 -5.73
C GLY A 130 3.25 6.45 -6.04
N ARG A 131 3.65 5.23 -6.44
CA ARG A 131 2.71 4.16 -6.89
C ARG A 131 1.70 3.74 -5.82
N SER A 132 2.14 3.64 -4.57
CA SER A 132 1.21 3.34 -3.46
C SER A 132 0.24 4.48 -3.20
N GLY A 133 0.70 5.74 -3.30
CA GLY A 133 -0.15 6.92 -3.20
C GLY A 133 -1.18 6.98 -4.32
N LEU A 134 -0.79 6.65 -5.56
CA LEU A 134 -1.71 6.53 -6.70
C LEU A 134 -2.87 5.58 -6.39
N LEU A 135 -2.56 4.35 -5.96
CA LEU A 135 -3.60 3.36 -5.67
C LEU A 135 -4.48 3.77 -4.49
N ALA A 136 -3.88 4.30 -3.42
CA ALA A 136 -4.62 4.78 -2.26
C ALA A 136 -5.55 5.96 -2.60
N ALA A 137 -5.09 6.90 -3.43
CA ALA A 137 -5.92 8.03 -3.87
C ALA A 137 -7.10 7.57 -4.73
N LEU A 138 -6.91 6.58 -5.61
CA LEU A 138 -7.99 5.98 -6.39
C LEU A 138 -9.03 5.27 -5.50
N ILE A 139 -8.59 4.58 -4.45
CA ILE A 139 -9.49 4.00 -3.44
C ILE A 139 -10.27 5.12 -2.74
N CYS A 140 -9.61 6.17 -2.26
CA CYS A 140 -10.29 7.32 -1.64
C CYS A 140 -11.30 7.97 -2.59
N LYS A 141 -10.95 8.12 -3.87
CA LYS A 141 -11.85 8.67 -4.90
C LYS A 141 -13.07 7.78 -5.13
N SER A 142 -12.85 6.48 -5.35
CA SER A 142 -13.93 5.50 -5.57
C SER A 142 -14.90 5.42 -4.39
N MET A 143 -14.43 5.72 -3.19
CA MET A 143 -15.23 5.72 -1.96
C MET A 143 -15.76 7.09 -1.55
N ASN A 144 -15.61 8.12 -2.39
CA ASN A 144 -16.04 9.50 -2.13
C ASN A 144 -15.56 10.06 -0.79
N VAL A 145 -14.30 9.77 -0.42
CA VAL A 145 -13.71 10.16 0.87
C VAL A 145 -13.34 11.64 0.92
N SER A 146 -12.91 12.19 -0.21
CA SER A 146 -12.49 13.59 -0.36
C SER A 146 -12.80 14.06 -1.77
N LEU A 147 -13.13 15.35 -1.92
CA LEU A 147 -13.24 16.01 -3.23
C LEU A 147 -11.88 16.11 -3.92
N ASP A 148 -10.80 16.21 -3.13
CA ASP A 148 -9.43 16.11 -3.61
C ASP A 148 -8.74 14.88 -2.96
N PRO A 149 -8.76 13.71 -3.63
CA PRO A 149 -8.11 12.51 -3.11
C PRO A 149 -6.58 12.61 -3.12
N ILE A 150 -5.99 13.45 -3.98
CA ILE A 150 -4.53 13.62 -4.08
C ILE A 150 -4.02 14.35 -2.85
N GLU A 151 -4.62 15.51 -2.56
CA GLU A 151 -4.28 16.30 -1.37
C GLU A 151 -4.56 15.51 -0.09
N TYR A 152 -5.69 14.80 -0.03
CA TYR A 152 -6.04 13.96 1.11
C TYR A 152 -4.95 12.93 1.44
N VAL A 153 -4.49 12.15 0.46
CA VAL A 153 -3.42 11.17 0.68
C VAL A 153 -2.10 11.85 1.06
N ARG A 154 -1.77 12.99 0.44
CA ARG A 154 -0.55 13.76 0.76
C ARG A 154 -0.55 14.29 2.20
N ASN A 155 -1.70 14.57 2.79
CA ASN A 155 -1.81 15.00 4.18
C ASN A 155 -1.40 13.90 5.17
N PHE A 156 -1.63 12.63 4.83
CA PHE A 156 -1.22 11.49 5.67
C PHE A 156 0.14 10.91 5.29
N ARG A 157 0.52 11.01 4.01
CA ARG A 157 1.82 10.57 3.50
C ARG A 157 2.40 11.64 2.57
N LYS A 158 3.11 12.60 3.15
CA LYS A 158 3.71 13.71 2.40
C LYS A 158 4.62 13.21 1.28
N GLY A 159 4.48 13.81 0.09
CA GLY A 159 5.24 13.42 -1.10
C GLY A 159 4.67 12.23 -1.88
N SER A 160 3.50 11.71 -1.48
CA SER A 160 2.75 10.72 -2.28
C SER A 160 2.28 11.30 -3.61
N ILE A 161 2.10 10.43 -4.60
CA ILE A 161 1.76 10.79 -5.99
C ILE A 161 2.87 11.69 -6.56
N GLU A 162 3.92 11.06 -7.09
CA GLU A 162 5.21 11.69 -7.37
C GLU A 162 5.30 12.33 -8.76
N THR A 163 4.39 12.00 -9.69
CA THR A 163 4.44 12.46 -11.08
C THR A 163 3.11 13.04 -11.55
N LYS A 164 3.17 13.92 -12.55
CA LYS A 164 1.98 14.50 -13.18
C LYS A 164 1.09 13.43 -13.80
N ASP A 165 1.67 12.44 -14.46
CA ASP A 165 0.94 11.32 -15.07
C ASP A 165 0.10 10.56 -14.04
N GLN A 166 0.61 10.40 -12.80
CA GLN A 166 -0.17 9.79 -11.70
C GLN A 166 -1.33 10.68 -11.28
N GLU A 167 -1.14 11.99 -11.17
CA GLU A 167 -2.23 12.94 -10.87
C GLU A 167 -3.31 12.93 -11.97
N GLU A 168 -2.89 12.96 -13.23
CA GLU A 168 -3.79 12.92 -14.39
C GLU A 168 -4.56 11.60 -14.46
N MET A 169 -3.90 10.49 -14.14
CA MET A 169 -4.57 9.19 -14.04
C MET A 169 -5.69 9.21 -12.99
N ILE A 170 -5.42 9.75 -11.78
CA ILE A 170 -6.43 9.88 -10.71
C ILE A 170 -7.61 10.75 -11.15
N LYS A 171 -7.33 11.84 -11.87
CA LYS A 171 -8.37 12.73 -12.42
C LYS A 171 -9.18 12.03 -13.52
N SER A 172 -8.61 11.12 -14.28
CA SER A 172 -9.28 10.46 -15.41
C SER A 172 -10.20 9.28 -15.05
N LEU A 173 -10.08 8.70 -13.86
CA LEU A 173 -10.81 7.48 -13.46
C LEU A 173 -11.92 7.78 -12.45
N PHE A 174 -13.00 7.00 -12.43
CA PHE A 174 -14.13 7.14 -11.47
C PHE A 174 -14.76 8.54 -11.48
N ASN A 175 -15.05 9.06 -12.68
CA ASN A 175 -15.78 10.32 -12.89
C ASN A 175 -17.27 10.07 -13.14
#